data_AF-T2K0C3-F1
#
_entry.id   AF-T2K0C3-F1
#
_cell.length_a   1.000
_cell.length_b   1.000
_cell.length_c   1.000
_cell.angle_alpha   90.00
_cell.angle_beta   90.00
_cell.angle_gamma   90.00
#
_symmetry.space_group_name_H-M   'P 1'
#
loop_
_entity.id
_entity.type
_entity.pdbx_description
1 polymer ?
#
loop_
_entity_poly.entity_id
_entity_poly.type
_entity_poly.pdbx_seq_one_letter_code
_entity_poly.pdbx_strand_id
1 'polypeptide(L)' 'MKSTDIQYVSNEKGQTVAVIVPIEVWREMESEKETAYLLKSPKNAERLNTAIEELRNGKGIERDLIEE' A
#
# COMPACT_ATOMS: atom_id res chain seq x y z
N MET A 1 24.61 11.74 0.84
CA MET A 1 23.60 11.37 1.86
C MET A 1 22.25 11.86 1.38
N LYS A 2 21.27 10.98 1.11
CA LYS A 2 19.87 11.42 1.10
C LYS A 2 19.50 11.62 2.56
N SER A 3 19.18 12.85 2.98
CA SER A 3 18.63 13.08 4.32
C SER A 3 17.30 12.35 4.39
N THR A 4 17.27 11.27 5.17
CA THR A 4 16.08 10.46 5.46
C THR A 4 15.41 10.97 6.75
N ASP A 5 15.65 12.23 7.11
CA ASP A 5 15.33 12.71 8.44
C ASP A 5 13.84 13.02 8.54
N ILE A 6 13.16 12.16 9.29
CA ILE A 6 11.78 12.34 9.71
C ILE A 6 11.74 13.57 10.64
N GLN A 7 10.87 14.52 10.35
CA GLN A 7 10.68 15.71 11.18
C GLN A 7 9.40 15.58 12.00
N TYR A 8 9.48 15.94 13.28
CA TYR A 8 8.34 15.93 14.20
C TYR A 8 7.83 17.36 14.40
N VAL A 9 6.53 17.53 14.31
CA VAL A 9 5.85 18.81 14.53
C VAL A 9 5.11 18.75 15.84
N SER A 10 5.45 19.66 16.76
CA SER A 10 4.83 19.76 18.09
C SER A 10 3.96 21.00 18.22
N ASN A 11 2.90 20.91 19.01
CA ASN A 11 2.06 22.05 19.38
C ASN A 11 2.73 22.91 20.48
N GLU A 12 2.07 24.01 20.87
CA GLU A 12 2.57 24.94 21.90
C GLU A 12 2.81 24.29 23.28
N LYS A 13 2.17 23.14 23.54
CA LYS A 13 2.35 22.34 24.77
C LYS A 13 3.50 21.33 24.66
N GLY A 14 4.24 21.34 23.55
CA GLY A 14 5.32 20.39 23.26
C GLY A 14 4.84 19.00 22.84
N GLN A 15 3.54 18.79 22.61
CA GLN A 15 3.01 17.49 22.19
C GLN A 15 3.15 17.33 20.68
N THR A 16 3.73 16.22 20.24
CA THR A 16 3.81 15.88 18.81
C THR A 16 2.40 15.69 18.23
N VAL A 17 2.08 16.45 17.19
CA VAL A 17 0.77 16.42 16.53
C VAL A 17 0.85 15.95 15.08
N ALA A 18 2.02 16.05 14.45
CA ALA A 18 2.23 15.58 13.09
C ALA A 18 3.68 15.17 12.86
N VAL A 19 3.90 14.47 11.75
CA VAL A 19 5.21 14.04 11.27
C VAL A 19 5.34 14.38 9.79
N ILE A 20 6.50 14.87 9.38
CA ILE A 20 6.85 15.05 7.97
C ILE A 20 7.88 13.98 7.63
N VAL A 21 7.55 13.16 6.66
CA VAL A 21 8.40 12.04 6.21
C VAL A 21 8.89 12.29 4.78
N PRO A 22 10.05 11.75 4.40
CA PRO A 22 10.44 11.67 2.99
C PRO A 22 9.39 10.92 2.17
N ILE A 23 9.24 11.30 0.91
CA ILE A 23 8.23 10.72 0.02
C ILE A 23 8.39 9.20 -0.16
N GLU A 24 9.61 8.69 -0.15
CA GLU A 24 9.86 7.24 -0.26
C GLU A 24 9.35 6.48 0.97
N VAL A 25 9.58 7.03 2.18
CA VAL A 25 9.06 6.44 3.43
C VAL A 25 7.53 6.48 3.44
N TRP A 26 6.94 7.59 2.98
CA TRP A 26 5.48 7.68 2.85
C TRP A 26 4.92 6.60 1.91
N ARG A 27 5.56 6.38 0.75
CA ARG A 27 5.13 5.38 -0.23
C ARG A 27 5.20 3.95 0.32
N GLU A 28 6.24 3.63 1.08
CA GLU A 28 6.34 2.33 1.77
C GLU A 28 5.17 2.15 2.74
N MET A 29 4.90 3.15 3.59
CA MET A 29 3.79 3.11 4.55
C MET A 29 2.42 2.98 3.87
N GLU A 30 2.17 3.71 2.78
CA GLU A 30 0.91 3.60 2.04
C GLU A 30 0.77 2.23 1.35
N SER A 31 1.87 1.68 0.81
CA SER A 31 1.87 0.35 0.20
C SER A 31 1.53 -0.75 1.20
N GLU A 32 2.05 -0.64 2.43
CA GLU A 32 1.70 -1.55 3.54
C GLU A 32 0.22 -1.43 3.94
N LYS A 33 -0.31 -0.20 4.05
CA LYS A 33 -1.72 0.04 4.37
C LYS A 33 -2.64 -0.52 3.29
N GLU A 34 -2.33 -0.32 2.01
CA GLU A 34 -3.11 -0.84 0.89
C GLU A 34 -3.12 -2.37 0.91
N THR A 35 -1.95 -2.99 1.13
CA THR A 35 -1.84 -4.45 1.26
C THR A 35 -2.70 -4.96 2.42
N ALA A 36 -2.60 -4.34 3.60
CA ALA A 36 -3.42 -4.69 4.75
C ALA A 36 -4.93 -4.51 4.47
N TYR A 37 -5.30 -3.46 3.74
CA TYR A 37 -6.67 -3.20 3.32
C TYR A 37 -7.19 -4.32 2.40
N LEU A 38 -6.43 -4.70 1.37
CA LEU A 38 -6.78 -5.79 0.46
C LEU A 38 -6.95 -7.13 1.20
N LEU A 39 -6.10 -7.38 2.20
CA LEU A 39 -6.12 -8.62 2.98
C LEU A 39 -7.12 -8.61 4.15
N LYS A 40 -7.72 -7.48 4.48
CA LYS A 40 -8.63 -7.33 5.63
C LYS A 40 -9.85 -8.25 5.58
N SER A 41 -10.38 -8.48 4.39
CA SER A 41 -11.51 -9.41 4.18
C SER A 41 -10.97 -10.80 3.84
N PRO A 42 -11.25 -11.84 4.64
CA PRO A 42 -10.75 -13.19 4.36
C PRO A 42 -11.10 -13.68 2.94
N LYS A 43 -12.34 -13.38 2.50
CA LYS A 43 -12.82 -13.73 1.15
C LYS A 43 -12.09 -12.95 0.05
N ASN A 44 -11.74 -11.70 0.29
CA ASN A 44 -10.98 -10.91 -0.68
C ASN A 44 -9.52 -11.38 -0.75
N ALA A 45 -8.91 -11.67 0.39
CA ALA A 45 -7.57 -12.23 0.48
C ALA A 45 -7.46 -13.57 -0.27
N GLU A 46 -8.42 -14.47 -0.06
CA GLU A 46 -8.49 -15.77 -0.77
C GLU A 46 -8.60 -15.56 -2.28
N ARG A 47 -9.52 -14.70 -2.74
CA ARG A 47 -9.69 -14.38 -4.17
C ARG A 47 -8.41 -13.81 -4.78
N LEU A 48 -7.77 -12.85 -4.10
CA LEU A 48 -6.57 -12.19 -4.60
C LEU A 48 -5.40 -13.18 -4.70
N ASN A 49 -5.15 -13.96 -3.64
CA ASN A 49 -4.07 -14.95 -3.64
C ASN A 49 -4.28 -16.03 -4.71
N THR A 50 -5.52 -16.53 -4.84
CA THR A 50 -5.87 -17.50 -5.89
C THR A 50 -5.60 -16.92 -7.29
N ALA A 51 -6.03 -15.69 -7.55
CA ALA A 51 -5.80 -15.03 -8.83
C ALA A 51 -4.30 -14.84 -9.13
N ILE A 52 -3.49 -14.48 -8.11
CA ILE A 52 -2.03 -14.37 -8.24
C ILE A 52 -1.42 -15.73 -8.59
N GLU A 53 -1.84 -16.81 -7.92
CA GLU A 53 -1.36 -18.17 -8.20
C GLU A 53 -1.75 -18.65 -9.59
N GLU A 54 -2.97 -18.38 -10.04
CA GLU A 54 -3.44 -18.72 -11.38
C GLU A 54 -2.62 -18.00 -12.46
N LEU A 55 -2.37 -16.69 -12.30
CA LEU A 55 -1.55 -15.91 -13.21
C LEU A 55 -0.10 -16.42 -13.27
N ARG A 56 0.51 -16.72 -12.11
CA ARG A 56 1.87 -17.30 -12.04
C ARG A 56 1.96 -18.66 -12.72
N ASN A 57 0.88 -19.43 -12.69
CA ASN A 57 0.78 -20.74 -13.35
C ASN A 57 0.34 -20.64 -14.83
N GLY A 58 0.29 -19.44 -15.41
CA GLY A 58 -0.06 -19.25 -16.82
C GLY A 58 -1.53 -19.47 -17.15
N LYS A 59 -2.43 -19.46 -16.15
CA LYS A 59 -3.88 -19.63 -16.33
C LYS A 59 -4.61 -18.30 -16.61
N GLY A 60 -3.87 -17.22 -16.83
CA GLY A 60 -4.44 -15.93 -17.20
C GLY A 60 -5.18 -16.00 -18.53
N ILE A 61 -6.31 -15.31 -18.62
CA ILE A 61 -7.08 -15.17 -19.87
C ILE A 61 -6.95 -13.73 -20.33
N GLU A 62 -6.30 -13.53 -21.47
CA GLU A 62 -6.25 -12.23 -22.13
C GLU A 62 -7.65 -11.88 -22.66
N ARG A 63 -8.08 -10.65 -22.42
CA ARG A 63 -9.37 -10.14 -22.85
C ARG A 63 -9.20 -8.71 -23.32
N ASP A 64 -9.89 -8.36 -24.39
CA ASP A 64 -10.00 -6.98 -24.83
C ASP A 64 -10.80 -6.16 -23.80
N LEU A 65 -10.51 -4.86 -23.74
CA LEU A 65 -11.30 -3.93 -22.94
C LEU A 65 -12.71 -3.83 -23.52
N ILE A 66 -13.70 -3.81 -22.65
CA ILE A 66 -15.09 -3.55 -23.06
C ILE A 66 -15.22 -2.06 -23.32
N GLU A 67 -15.58 -1.66 -24.54
CA GLU A 67 -15.95 -0.27 -24.87
C GLU A 67 -17.34 0.03 -24.28
N GLU A 68 -17.55 1.25 -23.79
CA GLU A 68 -18.80 1.69 -23.11
C GLU A 68 -20.06 1.62 -24.00
#